data_AF-A0A9E4FSK9-F1
#
_entry.id   AF-A0A9E4FSK9-F1
#
_cell.length_a   1.000
_cell.length_b   1.000
_cell.length_c   1.000
_cell.angle_alpha   90.00
_cell.angle_beta   90.00
_cell.angle_gamma   90.00
#
_symmetry.space_group_name_H-M   'P 1'
#
loop_
_entity.id
_entity.type
_entity.pdbx_description
1 polymer ?
#
loop_
_entity_poly.entity_id
_entity_poly.type
_entity_poly.pdbx_seq_one_letter_code
_entity_poly.pdbx_strand_id
1 'polypeptide(L)'
;MTTETTLVAAETQEVAPGRKRLFGLALVATIILLVAGVALGVPLAFWTWHIHQAGTQLEEAVAWPEPRYSDALPSLQDPTLLNSVRRQLDTARRWRPNHFHAHRMEAVTYMAEGDWLAAERAIEAAVAGAERNPLVQFDRVLIHEQMMDYLATHPGQEVWQAVQDQQGTLLQPAADRVCAYLDRSTDCDVVNQTVSLPVHGLDPTLIREGRLLAVLSAEPVEIEVFVPLAAPWLVFLAGVHPESSPPPPAGVRLTIAVQGEGQADWTQVSEVVLPPDSQSTGWIPSQANLGRWAGTAVRLRLGAAPFGPAVGWADLSFQSAASVAFAMRTPEQRWQQSLLAGGFRSSDLQALAQEAENRGQEDRSAAWQRRADVVAAHEPPPSSP
;
A
#
# COMPACT_ATOMS: atom_id res chain seq x y z
N MET A 1 67.40 5.59 89.58
CA MET A 1 66.60 6.80 89.30
C MET A 1 66.13 6.70 87.86
N THR A 2 64.82 6.71 87.71
CA THR A 2 64.03 6.52 86.49
C THR A 2 64.31 7.59 85.45
N THR A 3 64.45 7.21 84.19
CA THR A 3 64.30 8.13 83.05
C THR A 3 63.51 7.42 81.95
N GLU A 4 62.41 8.06 81.59
CA GLU A 4 61.32 7.60 80.76
C GLU A 4 61.70 7.50 79.29
N THR A 5 61.28 6.42 78.65
CA THR A 5 61.30 6.23 77.20
C THR A 5 60.09 6.93 76.59
N THR A 6 60.30 8.04 75.87
CA THR A 6 59.27 8.65 75.01
C THR A 6 59.43 8.14 73.58
N LEU A 7 58.46 7.32 73.16
CA LEU A 7 58.23 6.90 71.77
C LEU A 7 57.65 8.08 70.98
N VAL A 8 58.38 8.58 69.98
CA VAL A 8 57.83 9.46 68.96
C VAL A 8 57.10 8.60 67.93
N ALA A 9 55.77 8.71 67.91
CA ALA A 9 54.91 8.06 66.93
C ALA A 9 55.09 8.73 65.56
N ALA A 10 55.29 7.90 64.53
CA ALA A 10 55.27 8.33 63.14
C ALA A 10 53.86 8.82 62.76
N GLU A 11 53.78 10.08 62.33
CA GLU A 11 52.57 10.72 61.85
C GLU A 11 52.19 10.11 60.48
N THR A 12 51.31 9.10 60.49
CA THR A 12 50.65 8.62 59.27
C THR A 12 49.70 9.70 58.77
N GLN A 13 50.06 10.31 57.64
CA GLN A 13 49.23 11.28 56.91
C GLN A 13 47.92 10.60 56.49
N GLU A 14 46.84 10.86 57.24
CA GLU A 14 45.50 10.36 56.97
C GLU A 14 44.97 10.96 55.66
N VAL A 15 45.03 10.18 54.57
CA VAL A 15 44.43 10.57 53.30
C VAL A 15 42.91 10.57 53.47
N ALA A 16 42.34 11.78 53.52
CA ALA A 16 40.92 12.04 53.77
C ALA A 16 39.98 11.08 53.00
N PRO A 17 39.01 10.43 53.69
CA PRO A 17 38.16 9.35 53.15
C PRO A 17 37.21 9.78 52.01
N GLY A 18 37.06 11.08 51.76
CA GLY A 18 36.23 11.63 50.68
C GLY A 18 36.82 11.48 49.27
N ARG A 19 38.16 11.48 49.12
CA ARG A 19 38.82 11.41 47.80
C ARG A 19 38.70 10.05 47.12
N LYS A 20 38.75 8.95 47.89
CA LYS A 20 38.60 7.58 47.37
C LYS A 20 37.18 7.30 46.87
N ARG A 21 36.15 7.86 47.52
CA ARG A 21 34.74 7.73 47.10
C ARG A 21 34.45 8.54 45.83
N LEU A 22 34.97 9.77 45.73
CA LEU A 22 34.87 10.58 44.51
C LEU A 22 35.59 9.94 43.32
N PHE A 23 36.77 9.35 43.53
CA PHE A 23 37.51 8.65 42.48
C PHE A 23 36.81 7.37 42.02
N GLY A 24 36.21 6.61 42.94
CA GLY A 24 35.40 5.43 42.62
C GLY A 24 34.14 5.78 41.82
N LEU A 25 33.43 6.85 42.18
CA LEU A 25 32.26 7.35 41.44
C LEU A 25 32.64 7.86 40.04
N ALA A 26 33.76 8.60 39.92
CA ALA A 26 34.26 9.07 38.63
C ALA A 26 34.68 7.92 37.71
N LEU A 27 35.31 6.87 38.25
CA LEU A 27 35.68 5.67 37.49
C LEU A 27 34.44 4.92 36.99
N VAL A 28 33.44 4.71 37.85
CA VAL A 28 32.17 4.07 37.47
C VAL A 28 31.44 4.88 36.41
N ALA A 29 31.36 6.21 36.56
CA ALA A 29 30.77 7.09 35.55
C ALA A 29 31.52 7.03 34.21
N THR A 30 32.84 6.96 34.23
CA THR A 30 33.68 6.82 33.03
C THR A 30 33.46 5.47 32.35
N ILE A 31 33.38 4.38 33.12
CA ILE A 31 33.08 3.04 32.57
C ILE A 31 31.67 3.02 31.98
N ILE A 32 30.68 3.61 32.65
CA ILE A 32 29.30 3.71 32.12
C ILE A 32 29.29 4.52 30.83
N LEU A 33 30.00 5.65 30.76
CA LEU A 33 30.11 6.45 29.54
C LEU A 33 30.84 5.71 28.42
N LEU A 34 31.89 4.96 28.73
CA LEU A 34 32.62 4.14 27.76
C LEU A 34 31.74 3.00 27.24
N VAL A 35 31.05 2.28 28.13
CA VAL A 35 30.11 1.21 27.75
C VAL A 35 28.94 1.79 26.95
N ALA A 36 28.39 2.95 27.33
CA ALA A 36 27.35 3.63 26.57
C ALA A 36 27.87 4.10 25.19
N GLY A 37 29.08 4.65 25.12
CA GLY A 37 29.72 5.06 23.88
C GLY A 37 29.98 3.90 22.93
N VAL A 38 30.44 2.75 23.45
CA VAL A 38 30.64 1.53 22.66
C VAL A 38 29.30 0.92 22.24
N ALA A 39 28.32 0.86 23.15
CA ALA A 39 26.98 0.33 22.87
C ALA A 39 26.22 1.15 21.81
N LEU A 40 26.51 2.44 21.67
CA LEU A 40 25.91 3.31 20.64
C LEU A 40 26.77 3.40 19.37
N GLY A 41 28.10 3.46 19.51
CA GLY A 41 29.03 3.64 18.40
C GLY A 41 29.22 2.39 17.54
N VAL A 42 29.24 1.20 18.15
CA VAL A 42 29.43 -0.07 17.43
C VAL A 42 28.25 -0.34 16.48
N PRO A 43 26.97 -0.32 16.91
CA PRO A 43 25.85 -0.52 15.99
C PRO A 43 25.83 0.47 14.83
N LEU A 44 26.15 1.74 15.08
CA LEU A 44 26.22 2.75 14.03
C LEU A 44 27.35 2.44 13.04
N ALA A 45 28.56 2.17 13.50
CA ALA A 45 29.71 1.90 12.64
C ALA A 45 29.47 0.68 11.73
N PHE A 46 28.99 -0.44 12.30
CA PHE A 46 28.69 -1.65 11.53
C PHE A 46 27.52 -1.43 10.56
N TRP A 47 26.45 -0.77 11.02
CA TRP A 47 25.34 -0.41 10.14
C TRP A 47 25.82 0.42 8.94
N THR A 48 26.62 1.46 9.19
CA THR A 48 27.12 2.35 8.13
C THR A 48 28.02 1.61 7.14
N TRP A 49 28.89 0.73 7.64
CA TRP A 49 29.74 -0.11 6.80
C TRP A 49 28.92 -1.01 5.87
N HIS A 50 27.94 -1.75 6.41
CA HIS A 50 27.09 -2.63 5.63
C HIS A 50 26.24 -1.87 4.60
N ILE A 51 25.71 -0.69 4.96
CA ILE A 51 24.97 0.17 4.03
C ILE A 51 25.86 0.66 2.90
N HIS A 52 27.09 1.09 3.19
CA HIS A 52 28.04 1.52 2.18
C HIS A 52 28.42 0.39 1.21
N GLN A 53 28.68 -0.81 1.74
CA GLN A 53 28.94 -2.00 0.92
C GLN A 53 27.74 -2.37 0.05
N ALA A 54 26.53 -2.36 0.63
CA ALA A 54 25.30 -2.59 -0.10
C ALA A 54 25.12 -1.57 -1.24
N GLY A 55 25.40 -0.29 -1.00
CA GLY A 55 25.23 0.78 -1.99
C GLY A 55 26.18 0.64 -3.16
N THR A 56 27.47 0.40 -2.88
CA THR A 56 28.49 0.19 -3.92
C THR A 56 28.14 -1.03 -4.80
N GLN A 57 27.77 -2.14 -4.16
CA GLN A 57 27.37 -3.35 -4.88
C GLN A 57 26.05 -3.18 -5.64
N LEU A 58 25.13 -2.36 -5.12
CA LEU A 58 23.86 -2.08 -5.79
C LEU A 58 24.08 -1.30 -7.09
N GLU A 59 24.95 -0.29 -7.08
CA GLU A 59 25.31 0.49 -8.27
C GLU A 59 25.90 -0.39 -9.39
N GLU A 60 26.64 -1.44 -9.03
CA GLU A 60 27.18 -2.42 -9.98
C GLU A 60 26.15 -3.50 -10.39
N ALA A 61 25.19 -3.80 -9.53
CA ALA A 61 24.20 -4.85 -9.76
C ALA A 61 23.04 -4.41 -10.65
N VAL A 62 22.83 -3.10 -10.83
CA VAL A 62 21.69 -2.54 -11.58
C VAL A 62 22.14 -1.56 -12.64
N ALA A 63 21.44 -1.58 -13.77
CA ALA A 63 21.59 -0.58 -14.82
C ALA A 63 20.48 0.47 -14.70
N TRP A 64 20.85 1.74 -14.82
CA TRP A 64 19.91 2.87 -14.87
C TRP A 64 19.75 3.32 -16.32
N PRO A 65 18.53 3.69 -16.76
CA PRO A 65 18.32 4.35 -18.04
C PRO A 65 19.22 5.57 -18.20
N GLU A 66 19.84 5.73 -19.37
CA GLU A 66 20.61 6.92 -19.73
C GLU A 66 19.81 7.80 -20.69
N PRO A 67 19.68 9.12 -20.42
CA PRO A 67 20.15 9.83 -19.22
C PRO A 67 19.36 9.48 -17.96
N ARG A 68 20.04 9.48 -16.81
CA ARG A 68 19.43 9.15 -15.52
C ARG A 68 18.53 10.29 -15.03
N TYR A 69 17.24 10.02 -14.99
CA TYR A 69 16.22 10.92 -14.45
C TYR A 69 15.78 10.53 -13.03
N SER A 70 15.12 11.46 -12.33
CA SER A 70 14.61 11.23 -10.97
C SER A 70 13.57 10.12 -10.90
N ASP A 71 12.79 9.95 -11.97
CA ASP A 71 11.75 8.94 -12.15
C ASP A 71 12.22 7.71 -12.93
N ALA A 72 13.53 7.58 -13.19
CA ALA A 72 14.07 6.40 -13.84
C ALA A 72 14.00 5.19 -12.91
N LEU A 73 13.55 4.05 -13.44
CA LEU A 73 13.55 2.78 -12.72
C LEU A 73 14.84 2.00 -13.00
N PRO A 74 15.44 1.37 -11.98
CA PRO A 74 16.58 0.50 -12.20
C PRO A 74 16.16 -0.79 -12.92
N SER A 75 17.09 -1.41 -13.62
CA SER A 75 16.93 -2.74 -14.22
C SER A 75 18.04 -3.66 -13.74
N LEU A 76 17.73 -4.94 -13.55
CA LEU A 76 18.70 -5.93 -13.08
C LEU A 76 19.80 -6.17 -14.11
N GLN A 77 21.05 -6.02 -13.68
CA GLN A 77 22.24 -6.33 -14.49
C GLN A 77 22.96 -7.59 -14.00
N ASP A 78 23.18 -7.72 -12.69
CA ASP A 78 23.84 -8.88 -12.07
C ASP A 78 23.02 -9.47 -10.92
N PRO A 79 22.26 -10.56 -11.15
CA PRO A 79 21.50 -11.24 -10.11
C PRO A 79 22.35 -11.79 -8.95
N THR A 80 23.60 -12.17 -9.21
CA THR A 80 24.48 -12.75 -8.19
C THR A 80 24.98 -11.68 -7.22
N LEU A 81 25.29 -10.50 -7.75
CA LEU A 81 25.69 -9.36 -6.96
C LEU A 81 24.52 -8.79 -6.15
N LEU A 82 23.31 -8.76 -6.72
CA LEU A 82 22.10 -8.34 -5.98
C LEU A 82 21.83 -9.21 -4.74
N ASN A 83 22.10 -10.52 -4.82
CA ASN A 83 22.03 -11.39 -3.64
C ASN A 83 23.06 -11.02 -2.56
N SER A 84 24.23 -10.50 -2.96
CA SER A 84 25.21 -9.94 -2.01
C SER A 84 24.69 -8.67 -1.36
N VAL A 85 24.10 -7.75 -2.14
CA VAL A 85 23.45 -6.54 -1.63
C VAL A 85 22.43 -6.89 -0.54
N ARG A 86 21.53 -7.85 -0.80
CA ARG A 86 20.52 -8.28 0.17
C ARG A 86 21.12 -8.80 1.49
N ARG A 87 22.20 -9.59 1.43
CA ARG A 87 22.90 -10.06 2.64
C ARG A 87 23.51 -8.90 3.44
N GLN A 88 24.03 -7.88 2.76
CA GLN A 88 24.54 -6.68 3.42
C GLN A 88 23.41 -5.90 4.10
N LEU A 89 22.27 -5.72 3.40
CA LEU A 89 21.09 -5.04 3.94
C LEU A 89 20.48 -5.80 5.12
N ASP A 90 20.38 -7.14 5.06
CA ASP A 90 19.97 -7.99 6.17
C ASP A 90 20.85 -7.76 7.40
N THR A 91 22.17 -7.70 7.19
CA THR A 91 23.10 -7.48 8.30
C THR A 91 22.98 -6.07 8.85
N ALA A 92 22.82 -5.05 8.00
CA ALA A 92 22.53 -3.68 8.43
C ALA A 92 21.25 -3.63 9.28
N ARG A 93 20.17 -4.30 8.87
CA ARG A 93 18.92 -4.37 9.64
C ARG A 93 19.08 -5.04 11.00
N ARG A 94 19.98 -6.02 11.16
CA ARG A 94 20.27 -6.60 12.49
C ARG A 94 20.87 -5.57 13.45
N TRP A 95 21.67 -4.63 12.95
CA TRP A 95 22.26 -3.56 13.76
C TRP A 95 21.29 -2.41 14.02
N ARG A 96 20.42 -2.06 13.06
CA ARG A 96 19.40 -1.01 13.20
C ARG A 96 18.10 -1.41 12.49
N PRO A 97 17.20 -2.18 13.12
CA PRO A 97 16.04 -2.78 12.44
C PRO A 97 15.01 -1.76 11.96
N ASN A 98 14.88 -0.64 12.68
CA ASN A 98 13.86 0.39 12.40
C ASN A 98 14.40 1.53 11.53
N HIS A 99 15.62 1.43 11.01
CA HIS A 99 16.18 2.50 10.17
C HIS A 99 15.70 2.37 8.72
N PHE A 100 14.96 3.38 8.25
CA PHE A 100 14.29 3.37 6.94
C PHE A 100 15.22 3.10 5.75
N HIS A 101 16.47 3.56 5.81
CA HIS A 101 17.36 3.53 4.64
C HIS A 101 17.68 2.12 4.14
N ALA A 102 17.82 1.13 5.04
CA ALA A 102 18.06 -0.26 4.63
C ALA A 102 16.85 -0.85 3.89
N HIS A 103 15.64 -0.56 4.40
CA HIS A 103 14.36 -0.97 3.78
C HIS A 103 14.13 -0.28 2.44
N ARG A 104 14.47 1.01 2.34
CA ARG A 104 14.43 1.75 1.07
C ARG A 104 15.36 1.13 0.02
N MET A 105 16.61 0.84 0.38
CA MET A 105 17.56 0.19 -0.54
C MET A 105 17.09 -1.20 -0.95
N GLU A 106 16.49 -1.96 -0.02
CA GLU A 106 15.88 -3.25 -0.33
C GLU A 106 14.73 -3.12 -1.33
N ALA A 107 13.87 -2.10 -1.19
CA ALA A 107 12.83 -1.81 -2.17
C ALA A 107 13.43 -1.58 -3.57
N VAL A 108 14.52 -0.81 -3.67
CA VAL A 108 15.24 -0.59 -4.95
C VAL A 108 15.77 -1.92 -5.53
N THR A 109 16.23 -2.87 -4.70
CA THR A 109 16.62 -4.20 -5.21
C THR A 109 15.46 -4.95 -5.85
N TYR A 110 14.27 -4.89 -5.26
CA TYR A 110 13.08 -5.53 -5.81
C TYR A 110 12.50 -4.79 -7.02
N MET A 111 12.60 -3.45 -7.04
CA MET A 111 12.26 -2.65 -8.22
C MET A 111 13.12 -3.05 -9.43
N ALA A 112 14.43 -3.27 -9.22
CA ALA A 112 15.33 -3.69 -10.30
C ALA A 112 14.98 -5.07 -10.89
N GLU A 113 14.44 -5.97 -10.06
CA GLU A 113 13.94 -7.28 -10.49
C GLU A 113 12.52 -7.23 -11.10
N GLY A 114 11.80 -6.10 -10.96
CA GLY A 114 10.39 -6.01 -11.30
C GLY A 114 9.45 -6.74 -10.33
N ASP A 115 9.92 -7.13 -9.13
CA ASP A 115 9.06 -7.69 -8.08
C ASP A 115 8.39 -6.57 -7.28
N TRP A 116 7.34 -6.00 -7.86
CA TRP A 116 6.63 -4.85 -7.29
C TRP A 116 5.98 -5.15 -5.93
N LEU A 117 5.57 -6.39 -5.67
CA LEU A 117 4.98 -6.78 -4.38
C LEU A 117 6.02 -6.88 -3.27
N ALA A 118 7.22 -7.40 -3.57
CA ALA A 118 8.32 -7.36 -2.64
C ALA A 118 8.83 -5.92 -2.44
N ALA A 119 8.89 -5.12 -3.50
CA ALA A 119 9.24 -3.70 -3.43
C ALA A 119 8.27 -2.91 -2.53
N GLU A 120 6.96 -3.11 -2.69
CA GLU A 120 5.92 -2.51 -1.85
C GLU A 120 6.13 -2.86 -0.37
N ARG A 121 6.31 -4.15 -0.05
CA ARG A 121 6.53 -4.57 1.35
C ARG A 121 7.78 -3.91 1.96
N ALA A 122 8.86 -3.81 1.20
CA ALA A 122 10.09 -3.18 1.67
C ALA A 122 9.93 -1.66 1.82
N ILE A 123 9.28 -0.98 0.87
CA ILE A 123 9.10 0.48 0.96
C ILE A 123 8.12 0.86 2.08
N GLU A 124 7.10 0.06 2.37
CA GLU A 124 6.20 0.28 3.51
C GLU A 124 6.95 0.21 4.85
N ALA A 125 7.92 -0.71 4.98
CA ALA A 125 8.81 -0.75 6.15
C ALA A 125 9.71 0.50 6.24
N ALA A 126 10.10 1.09 5.10
CA ALA A 126 10.83 2.36 5.08
C ALA A 126 9.93 3.55 5.46
N VAL A 127 8.70 3.61 4.95
CA VAL A 127 7.70 4.64 5.29
C VAL A 127 7.41 4.63 6.79
N ALA A 128 7.25 3.47 7.40
CA ALA A 128 7.03 3.36 8.84
C ALA A 128 8.17 3.98 9.69
N GLY A 129 9.41 4.01 9.16
CA GLY A 129 10.55 4.64 9.82
C GLY A 129 10.80 6.10 9.43
N ALA A 130 10.20 6.59 8.34
CA ALA A 130 10.45 7.92 7.78
C ALA A 130 9.29 8.42 6.91
N GLU A 131 8.10 8.51 7.49
CA GLU A 131 6.84 8.77 6.78
C GLU A 131 6.85 10.04 5.93
N ARG A 132 7.48 11.12 6.40
CA ARG A 132 7.52 12.42 5.68
C ARG A 132 8.76 12.59 4.81
N ASN A 133 9.55 11.54 4.59
CA ASN A 133 10.75 11.64 3.77
C ASN A 133 10.35 11.66 2.28
N PRO A 134 10.61 12.75 1.54
CA PRO A 134 10.17 12.86 0.14
C PRO A 134 10.76 11.78 -0.75
N LEU A 135 12.00 11.33 -0.52
CA LEU A 135 12.63 10.28 -1.33
C LEU A 135 11.96 8.92 -1.11
N VAL A 136 11.63 8.58 0.14
CA VAL A 136 10.93 7.32 0.46
C VAL A 136 9.53 7.33 -0.16
N GLN A 137 8.82 8.45 -0.05
CA GLN A 137 7.50 8.60 -0.64
C GLN A 137 7.54 8.60 -2.17
N PHE A 138 8.56 9.20 -2.77
CA PHE A 138 8.73 9.17 -4.23
C PHE A 138 9.01 7.75 -4.76
N ASP A 139 9.86 6.97 -4.10
CA ASP A 139 10.08 5.57 -4.50
C ASP A 139 8.79 4.74 -4.35
N ARG A 140 7.97 5.01 -3.31
CA ARG A 140 6.64 4.40 -3.15
C ARG A 140 5.68 4.81 -4.26
N VAL A 141 5.72 6.06 -4.72
CA VAL A 141 4.98 6.53 -5.90
C VAL A 141 5.35 5.69 -7.13
N LEU A 142 6.64 5.55 -7.42
CA LEU A 142 7.10 4.78 -8.58
C LEU A 142 6.66 3.31 -8.53
N ILE A 143 6.71 2.65 -7.36
CA ILE A 143 6.26 1.26 -7.20
C ILE A 143 4.76 1.12 -7.54
N HIS A 144 3.92 2.01 -7.04
CA HIS A 144 2.48 1.94 -7.30
C HIS A 144 2.13 2.34 -8.73
N GLU A 145 2.89 3.23 -9.36
CA GLU A 145 2.76 3.51 -10.81
C GLU A 145 3.00 2.25 -11.63
N GLN A 146 4.02 1.47 -11.32
CA GLN A 146 4.27 0.21 -12.04
C GLN A 146 3.16 -0.82 -11.84
N MET A 147 2.55 -0.87 -10.65
CA MET A 147 1.36 -1.70 -10.43
C MET A 147 0.15 -1.20 -11.25
N MET A 148 -0.07 0.12 -11.33
CA MET A 148 -1.13 0.71 -12.16
C MET A 148 -0.91 0.44 -13.65
N ASP A 149 0.31 0.64 -14.16
CA ASP A 149 0.67 0.38 -15.55
C ASP A 149 0.47 -1.10 -15.92
N TYR A 150 0.80 -2.01 -15.01
CA TYR A 150 0.51 -3.43 -15.19
C TYR A 150 -1.00 -3.71 -15.30
N LEU A 151 -1.81 -3.14 -14.41
CA LEU A 151 -3.26 -3.31 -14.44
C LEU A 151 -3.89 -2.71 -15.70
N ALA A 152 -3.38 -1.58 -16.18
CA ALA A 152 -3.84 -0.94 -17.41
C ALA A 152 -3.54 -1.78 -18.66
N THR A 153 -2.42 -2.50 -18.69
CA THR A 153 -2.02 -3.38 -19.80
C THR A 153 -2.57 -4.80 -19.69
N HIS A 154 -3.08 -5.18 -18.51
CA HIS A 154 -3.74 -6.46 -18.25
C HIS A 154 -5.15 -6.23 -17.67
N PRO A 155 -6.03 -5.52 -18.40
CA PRO A 155 -7.34 -5.17 -17.89
C PRO A 155 -8.17 -6.43 -17.61
N GLY A 156 -8.91 -6.38 -16.51
CA GLY A 156 -9.90 -7.41 -16.21
C GLY A 156 -11.11 -7.33 -17.13
N GLN A 157 -11.91 -8.39 -17.17
CA GLN A 157 -13.23 -8.37 -17.78
C GLN A 157 -14.26 -7.97 -16.72
N GLU A 158 -14.77 -6.74 -16.78
CA GLU A 158 -15.85 -6.29 -15.90
C GLU A 158 -17.11 -7.14 -16.09
N VAL A 159 -17.69 -7.62 -14.99
CA VAL A 159 -18.89 -8.48 -15.00
C VAL A 159 -20.07 -7.75 -15.62
N TRP A 160 -20.28 -6.50 -15.24
CA TRP A 160 -21.39 -5.73 -15.78
C TRP A 160 -21.18 -5.35 -17.25
N GLN A 161 -19.95 -5.03 -17.64
CA GLN A 161 -19.64 -4.77 -19.05
C GLN A 161 -19.92 -6.02 -19.91
N ALA A 162 -19.59 -7.22 -19.42
CA ALA A 162 -19.93 -8.47 -20.11
C ALA A 162 -21.44 -8.65 -20.31
N VAL A 163 -22.27 -8.24 -19.34
CA VAL A 163 -23.75 -8.24 -19.49
C VAL A 163 -24.18 -7.25 -20.58
N GLN A 164 -23.61 -6.04 -20.60
CA GLN A 164 -23.94 -5.02 -21.60
C GLN A 164 -23.54 -5.44 -23.02
N ASP A 165 -22.39 -6.11 -23.15
CA ASP A 165 -21.85 -6.60 -24.41
C ASP A 165 -22.49 -7.93 -24.86
N GLN A 166 -23.56 -8.38 -24.18
CA GLN A 166 -24.28 -9.63 -24.46
C GLN A 166 -23.42 -10.89 -24.34
N GLN A 167 -22.30 -10.81 -23.61
CA GLN A 167 -21.44 -11.93 -23.24
C GLN A 167 -21.86 -12.59 -21.92
N GLY A 168 -22.78 -11.94 -21.21
CA GLY A 168 -23.49 -12.46 -20.04
C GLY A 168 -24.95 -12.03 -20.05
N THR A 169 -25.74 -12.58 -19.13
CA THR A 169 -27.19 -12.31 -19.03
C THR A 169 -27.55 -11.94 -17.59
N LEU A 170 -28.19 -10.80 -17.39
CA LEU A 170 -28.87 -10.50 -16.13
C LEU A 170 -30.13 -11.37 -16.03
N LEU A 171 -30.17 -12.25 -15.04
CA LEU A 171 -31.32 -13.11 -14.77
C LEU A 171 -32.29 -12.46 -13.78
N GLN A 172 -31.73 -11.80 -12.75
CA GLN A 172 -32.49 -11.07 -11.72
C GLN A 172 -31.68 -9.85 -11.22
N PRO A 173 -32.33 -8.71 -10.92
CA PRO A 173 -33.74 -8.43 -11.16
C PRO A 173 -34.02 -8.26 -12.67
N ALA A 174 -35.28 -8.00 -13.04
CA ALA A 174 -35.60 -7.63 -14.42
C ALA A 174 -34.85 -6.35 -14.83
N ALA A 175 -34.47 -6.24 -16.11
CA ALA A 175 -33.60 -5.16 -16.58
C ALA A 175 -34.20 -3.74 -16.40
N ASP A 176 -35.52 -3.62 -16.38
CA ASP A 176 -36.25 -2.38 -16.09
C ASP A 176 -36.22 -1.98 -14.61
N ARG A 177 -35.80 -2.88 -13.72
CA ARG A 177 -35.56 -2.62 -12.29
C ARG A 177 -34.11 -2.22 -11.97
N VAL A 178 -33.26 -2.07 -13.00
CA VAL A 178 -31.87 -1.61 -12.87
C VAL A 178 -31.79 -0.13 -13.23
N CYS A 179 -31.47 0.71 -12.25
CA CYS A 179 -31.42 2.17 -12.44
C CYS A 179 -29.99 2.68 -12.64
N ALA A 180 -29.87 3.78 -13.39
CA ALA A 180 -28.60 4.46 -13.64
C ALA A 180 -28.14 5.36 -12.48
N TYR A 181 -29.02 5.64 -11.54
CA TYR A 181 -28.76 6.46 -10.36
C TYR A 181 -29.54 5.89 -9.17
N LEU A 182 -29.10 6.22 -7.96
CA LEU A 182 -29.82 5.91 -6.73
C LEU A 182 -31.16 6.65 -6.69
N ASP A 183 -32.19 6.04 -7.30
CA ASP A 183 -33.58 6.43 -7.17
C ASP A 183 -34.26 5.50 -6.16
N ARG A 184 -34.90 6.08 -5.15
CA ARG A 184 -35.63 5.32 -4.12
C ARG A 184 -37.10 5.14 -4.45
N SER A 185 -37.48 5.38 -5.70
CA SER A 185 -38.78 4.93 -6.22
C SER A 185 -38.93 3.41 -6.01
N THR A 186 -40.17 2.92 -5.95
CA THR A 186 -40.46 1.48 -5.78
C THR A 186 -40.03 0.62 -6.97
N ASP A 187 -39.51 1.25 -8.03
CA ASP A 187 -39.18 0.58 -9.27
C ASP A 187 -37.70 0.23 -9.42
N CYS A 188 -36.88 0.53 -8.40
CA CYS A 188 -35.46 0.24 -8.41
C CYS A 188 -35.08 -0.88 -7.43
N ASP A 189 -34.62 -2.01 -7.97
CA ASP A 189 -34.07 -3.11 -7.16
C ASP A 189 -32.54 -3.06 -7.09
N VAL A 190 -31.91 -2.57 -8.16
CA VAL A 190 -30.46 -2.50 -8.32
C VAL A 190 -30.07 -1.17 -8.95
N VAL A 191 -28.98 -0.58 -8.47
CA VAL A 191 -28.38 0.63 -9.03
C VAL A 191 -27.06 0.26 -9.67
N ASN A 192 -26.84 0.76 -10.88
CA ASN A 192 -25.57 0.69 -11.58
C ASN A 192 -25.11 2.10 -11.95
N GLN A 193 -24.11 2.61 -11.23
CA GLN A 193 -23.65 3.98 -11.40
C GLN A 193 -22.16 4.12 -11.11
N THR A 194 -21.56 5.23 -11.57
CA THR A 194 -20.20 5.59 -11.17
C THR A 194 -20.25 6.39 -9.87
N VAL A 195 -19.43 6.03 -8.89
CA VAL A 195 -19.35 6.70 -7.58
C VAL A 195 -17.92 6.91 -7.12
N SER A 196 -17.77 7.84 -6.19
CA SER A 196 -16.57 7.98 -5.37
C SER A 196 -16.38 6.77 -4.46
N LEU A 197 -15.22 6.12 -4.56
CA LEU A 197 -14.84 4.93 -3.81
C LEU A 197 -13.64 5.21 -2.88
N PRO A 198 -13.84 5.80 -1.69
CA PRO A 198 -12.79 5.80 -0.68
C PRO A 198 -12.49 4.34 -0.29
N VAL A 199 -11.22 3.98 -0.10
CA VAL A 199 -10.82 2.60 0.20
C VAL A 199 -10.62 2.40 1.70
N HIS A 200 -11.12 1.28 2.22
CA HIS A 200 -10.99 0.92 3.62
C HIS A 200 -9.53 0.82 4.08
N GLY A 201 -9.21 1.49 5.18
CA GLY A 201 -7.87 1.54 5.75
C GLY A 201 -6.94 2.57 5.12
N LEU A 202 -7.43 3.39 4.20
CA LEU A 202 -6.73 4.55 3.63
C LEU A 202 -7.45 5.85 3.98
N ASP A 203 -6.82 6.99 3.69
CA ASP A 203 -7.44 8.30 3.89
C ASP A 203 -8.69 8.42 2.99
N PRO A 204 -9.89 8.65 3.56
CA PRO A 204 -11.14 8.70 2.80
C PRO A 204 -11.25 9.91 1.86
N THR A 205 -10.35 10.89 1.97
CA THR A 205 -10.25 12.00 1.02
C THR A 205 -9.62 11.59 -0.31
N LEU A 206 -8.92 10.45 -0.34
CA LEU A 206 -8.32 9.88 -1.55
C LEU A 206 -9.40 9.16 -2.36
N ILE A 207 -10.07 9.92 -3.20
CA ILE A 207 -11.19 9.45 -3.98
C ILE A 207 -10.71 8.98 -5.36
N ARG A 208 -11.18 7.80 -5.76
CA ARG A 208 -11.27 7.41 -7.17
C ARG A 208 -12.72 7.22 -7.56
N GLU A 209 -13.01 7.37 -8.83
CA GLU A 209 -14.27 6.92 -9.39
C GLU A 209 -14.21 5.43 -9.71
N GLY A 210 -15.33 4.73 -9.52
CA GLY A 210 -15.48 3.36 -9.98
C GLY A 210 -16.94 2.97 -10.13
N ARG A 211 -17.17 1.85 -10.80
CA ARG A 211 -18.51 1.44 -11.22
C ARG A 211 -19.12 0.54 -10.16
N LEU A 212 -20.21 1.00 -9.55
CA LEU A 212 -20.91 0.32 -8.48
C LEU A 212 -22.16 -0.38 -9.01
N LEU A 213 -22.30 -1.66 -8.66
CA LEU A 213 -23.55 -2.40 -8.65
C LEU A 213 -24.08 -2.51 -7.20
N ALA A 214 -25.09 -1.72 -6.83
CA ALA A 214 -25.68 -1.70 -5.49
C ALA A 214 -27.08 -2.32 -5.47
N VAL A 215 -27.39 -3.09 -4.43
CA VAL A 215 -28.68 -3.72 -4.20
C VAL A 215 -29.51 -2.87 -3.26
N LEU A 216 -30.78 -2.65 -3.63
CA LEU A 216 -31.78 -1.91 -2.86
C LEU A 216 -32.90 -2.80 -2.30
N SER A 217 -33.17 -3.93 -2.96
CA SER A 217 -34.28 -4.82 -2.60
C SER A 217 -33.81 -6.07 -1.83
N ALA A 218 -34.78 -6.88 -1.38
CA ALA A 218 -34.52 -8.15 -0.70
C ALA A 218 -34.09 -9.29 -1.66
N GLU A 219 -34.13 -9.05 -2.96
CA GLU A 219 -33.80 -10.06 -3.95
C GLU A 219 -32.31 -9.96 -4.34
N PRO A 220 -31.59 -11.10 -4.44
CA PRO A 220 -30.22 -11.08 -4.89
C PRO A 220 -30.14 -10.76 -6.39
N VAL A 221 -29.00 -10.22 -6.82
CA VAL A 221 -28.69 -10.11 -8.25
C VAL A 221 -28.24 -11.46 -8.75
N GLU A 222 -28.86 -11.97 -9.81
CA GLU A 222 -28.41 -13.18 -10.49
C GLU A 222 -27.93 -12.84 -11.90
N ILE A 223 -26.70 -13.22 -12.20
CA ILE A 223 -26.06 -12.95 -13.49
C ILE A 223 -25.45 -14.25 -14.03
N GLU A 224 -25.79 -14.60 -15.26
CA GLU A 224 -25.10 -15.65 -16.01
C GLU A 224 -23.90 -15.05 -16.75
N VAL A 225 -22.70 -15.61 -16.51
CA VAL A 225 -21.45 -15.13 -17.13
C VAL A 225 -20.52 -16.29 -17.42
N PHE A 226 -19.59 -16.09 -18.34
CA PHE A 226 -18.49 -17.02 -18.58
C PHE A 226 -17.29 -16.68 -17.70
N VAL A 227 -16.73 -17.66 -17.00
CA VAL A 227 -15.50 -17.47 -16.20
C VAL A 227 -14.27 -17.63 -17.12
N PRO A 228 -13.46 -16.59 -17.34
CA PRO A 228 -12.33 -16.67 -18.28
C PRO A 228 -11.26 -17.65 -17.79
N LEU A 229 -10.75 -18.50 -18.69
CA LEU A 229 -9.73 -19.50 -18.35
C LEU A 229 -8.44 -18.86 -17.81
N ALA A 230 -8.00 -17.75 -18.42
CA ALA A 230 -6.78 -17.03 -18.05
C ALA A 230 -6.97 -16.07 -16.87
N ALA A 231 -8.22 -15.76 -16.51
CA ALA A 231 -8.56 -14.76 -15.50
C ALA A 231 -9.73 -15.23 -14.59
N PRO A 232 -9.58 -16.36 -13.88
CA PRO A 232 -10.70 -16.94 -13.13
C PRO A 232 -10.90 -16.31 -11.75
N TRP A 233 -10.19 -15.24 -11.40
CA TRP A 233 -10.37 -14.58 -10.12
C TRP A 233 -11.37 -13.45 -10.25
N LEU A 234 -12.36 -13.41 -9.37
CA LEU A 234 -13.27 -12.29 -9.25
C LEU A 234 -12.68 -11.29 -8.25
N VAL A 235 -12.49 -10.04 -8.65
CA VAL A 235 -12.00 -8.94 -7.82
C VAL A 235 -13.07 -7.87 -7.73
N PHE A 236 -13.25 -7.28 -6.55
CA PHE A 236 -14.25 -6.24 -6.30
C PHE A 236 -13.94 -5.43 -5.04
N LEU A 237 -14.59 -4.29 -4.95
CA LEU A 237 -14.68 -3.46 -3.76
C LEU A 237 -16.07 -3.65 -3.13
N ALA A 238 -16.14 -4.07 -1.88
CA ALA A 238 -17.38 -4.32 -1.15
C ALA A 238 -17.68 -3.16 -0.19
N GLY A 239 -18.90 -2.61 -0.22
CA GLY A 239 -19.17 -1.43 0.58
C GLY A 239 -20.59 -0.90 0.48
N VAL A 240 -20.72 0.35 0.91
CA VAL A 240 -21.98 1.07 1.05
C VAL A 240 -21.97 2.19 0.04
N HIS A 241 -23.08 2.34 -0.68
CA HIS A 241 -23.28 3.49 -1.55
C HIS A 241 -23.08 4.80 -0.76
N PRO A 242 -22.27 5.77 -1.24
CA PRO A 242 -21.97 7.00 -0.49
C PRO A 242 -23.23 7.76 -0.05
N GLU A 243 -24.24 7.80 -0.93
CA GLU A 243 -25.54 8.45 -0.70
C GLU A 243 -26.59 7.55 -0.02
N SER A 244 -26.20 6.38 0.49
CA SER A 244 -27.12 5.52 1.24
C SER A 244 -27.60 6.21 2.52
N SER A 245 -28.91 6.21 2.77
CA SER A 245 -29.50 6.72 4.00
C SER A 245 -30.79 5.93 4.29
N PRO A 246 -31.03 5.43 5.51
CA PRO A 246 -30.14 5.50 6.66
C PRO A 246 -28.83 4.72 6.43
N PRO A 247 -27.81 4.93 7.28
CA PRO A 247 -26.59 4.13 7.26
C PRO A 247 -26.93 2.64 7.36
N PRO A 248 -26.05 1.75 6.84
CA PRO A 248 -26.27 0.32 6.94
C PRO A 248 -26.36 -0.14 8.40
N PRO A 249 -27.21 -1.12 8.73
CA PRO A 249 -27.15 -1.76 10.03
C PRO A 249 -25.77 -2.42 10.21
N ALA A 250 -25.33 -2.54 11.46
CA ALA A 250 -24.06 -3.20 11.75
C ALA A 250 -24.08 -4.66 11.28
N GLY A 251 -22.99 -5.12 10.67
CA GLY A 251 -22.83 -6.53 10.28
C GLY A 251 -23.57 -6.94 9.00
N VAL A 252 -23.85 -6.00 8.09
CA VAL A 252 -24.30 -6.34 6.73
C VAL A 252 -23.27 -7.26 6.09
N ARG A 253 -23.73 -8.41 5.61
CA ARG A 253 -22.96 -9.40 4.86
C ARG A 253 -23.25 -9.25 3.39
N LEU A 254 -22.20 -9.05 2.60
CA LEU A 254 -22.23 -9.14 1.15
C LEU A 254 -21.69 -10.50 0.73
N THR A 255 -22.50 -11.28 0.03
CA THR A 255 -22.16 -12.65 -0.38
C THR A 255 -22.10 -12.78 -1.89
N ILE A 256 -21.19 -13.63 -2.36
CA ILE A 256 -21.16 -14.09 -3.74
C ILE A 256 -21.24 -15.60 -3.71
N ALA A 257 -22.22 -16.15 -4.43
CA ALA A 257 -22.36 -17.59 -4.64
C ALA A 257 -22.35 -17.93 -6.13
N VAL A 258 -21.89 -19.14 -6.46
CA VAL A 258 -21.73 -19.64 -7.81
C VAL A 258 -22.49 -20.94 -7.97
N GLN A 259 -23.24 -21.04 -9.08
CA GLN A 259 -23.84 -22.28 -9.55
C GLN A 259 -23.26 -22.60 -10.93
N GLY A 260 -22.56 -23.73 -11.04
CA GLY A 260 -22.01 -24.19 -12.32
C GLY A 260 -23.09 -24.78 -13.23
N GLU A 261 -22.75 -24.93 -14.51
CA GLU A 261 -23.63 -25.61 -15.47
C GLU A 261 -24.02 -27.01 -14.99
N GLY A 262 -25.32 -27.32 -15.00
CA GLY A 262 -25.87 -28.61 -14.57
C GLY A 262 -25.81 -28.87 -13.05
N GLN A 263 -25.36 -27.91 -12.23
CA GLN A 263 -25.36 -28.03 -10.77
C GLN A 263 -26.67 -27.49 -10.18
N ALA A 264 -27.27 -28.23 -9.24
CA ALA A 264 -28.46 -27.79 -8.52
C ALA A 264 -28.13 -26.83 -7.38
N ASP A 265 -27.00 -27.03 -6.71
CA ASP A 265 -26.65 -26.31 -5.48
C ASP A 265 -25.79 -25.07 -5.74
N TRP A 266 -26.00 -24.04 -4.93
CA TRP A 266 -25.17 -22.84 -4.90
C TRP A 266 -23.96 -23.05 -3.98
N THR A 267 -22.77 -22.70 -4.47
CA THR A 267 -21.54 -22.69 -3.67
C THR A 267 -21.18 -21.26 -3.31
N GLN A 268 -21.20 -20.90 -2.03
CA GLN A 268 -20.71 -19.59 -1.58
C GLN A 268 -19.19 -19.52 -1.76
N VAL A 269 -18.72 -18.49 -2.46
CA VAL A 269 -17.30 -18.27 -2.80
C VAL A 269 -16.71 -17.04 -2.12
N SER A 270 -17.56 -16.12 -1.65
CA SER A 270 -17.15 -14.95 -0.88
C SER A 270 -18.22 -14.53 0.11
N GLU A 271 -17.76 -14.02 1.25
CA GLU A 271 -18.55 -13.28 2.23
C GLU A 271 -17.71 -12.13 2.79
N VAL A 272 -18.23 -10.91 2.69
CA VAL A 272 -17.61 -9.72 3.27
C VAL A 272 -18.58 -9.14 4.29
N VAL A 273 -18.12 -9.00 5.54
CA VAL A 273 -18.89 -8.36 6.61
C VAL A 273 -18.50 -6.89 6.67
N LEU A 274 -19.46 -6.01 6.41
CA LEU A 274 -19.23 -4.57 6.46
C LEU A 274 -19.13 -4.12 7.93
N PRO A 275 -18.09 -3.33 8.28
CA PRO A 275 -18.00 -2.72 9.59
C PRO A 275 -19.13 -1.69 9.78
N PRO A 276 -19.53 -1.40 11.04
CA PRO A 276 -20.63 -0.48 11.35
C PRO A 276 -20.45 0.93 10.77
N ASP A 277 -19.21 1.34 10.52
CA ASP A 277 -18.80 2.65 10.02
C ASP A 277 -18.36 2.61 8.54
N SER A 278 -18.70 1.55 7.81
CA SER A 278 -18.30 1.31 6.40
C SER A 278 -18.61 2.46 5.45
N GLN A 279 -19.68 3.23 5.70
CA GLN A 279 -19.99 4.42 4.90
C GLN A 279 -18.92 5.53 5.03
N SER A 280 -18.23 5.60 6.17
CA SER A 280 -17.14 6.56 6.42
C SER A 280 -15.74 5.95 6.29
N THR A 281 -15.58 4.66 6.58
CA THR A 281 -14.28 4.00 6.50
C THR A 281 -13.93 3.54 5.10
N GLY A 282 -14.91 3.44 4.20
CA GLY A 282 -14.70 3.16 2.78
C GLY A 282 -14.93 1.70 2.38
N TRP A 283 -14.65 1.44 1.11
CA TRP A 283 -14.90 0.19 0.42
C TRP A 283 -13.76 -0.82 0.65
N ILE A 284 -14.12 -2.07 0.91
CA ILE A 284 -13.20 -3.14 1.28
C ILE A 284 -12.77 -3.90 0.01
N PRO A 285 -11.48 -3.89 -0.36
CA PRO A 285 -10.97 -4.74 -1.44
C PRO A 285 -11.18 -6.21 -1.10
N SER A 286 -11.68 -6.98 -2.05
CA SER A 286 -12.02 -8.39 -1.87
C SER A 286 -11.87 -9.18 -3.17
N GLN A 287 -11.71 -10.50 -3.01
CA GLN A 287 -11.47 -11.41 -4.13
C GLN A 287 -12.09 -12.79 -3.87
N ALA A 288 -12.43 -13.49 -4.95
CA ALA A 288 -12.84 -14.89 -4.92
C ALA A 288 -12.18 -15.67 -6.07
N ASN A 289 -11.62 -16.84 -5.77
CA ASN A 289 -11.05 -17.71 -6.79
C ASN A 289 -12.14 -18.60 -7.40
N LEU A 290 -12.45 -18.40 -8.67
CA LEU A 290 -13.42 -19.20 -9.42
C LEU A 290 -12.75 -20.24 -10.33
N GLY A 291 -11.48 -20.58 -10.08
CA GLY A 291 -10.68 -21.52 -10.87
C GLY A 291 -11.34 -22.89 -11.08
N ARG A 292 -12.19 -23.33 -10.16
CA ARG A 292 -13.00 -24.57 -10.31
C ARG A 292 -13.95 -24.52 -11.51
N TRP A 293 -14.40 -23.34 -11.92
CA TRP A 293 -15.33 -23.11 -13.02
C TRP A 293 -14.66 -22.40 -14.21
N ALA A 294 -13.33 -22.30 -14.23
CA ALA A 294 -12.60 -21.64 -15.30
C ALA A 294 -12.92 -22.26 -16.66
N GLY A 295 -13.23 -21.41 -17.65
CA GLY A 295 -13.60 -21.83 -19.00
C GLY A 295 -15.03 -22.34 -19.13
N THR A 296 -15.92 -22.08 -18.16
CA THR A 296 -17.32 -22.49 -18.20
C THR A 296 -18.29 -21.34 -17.91
N ALA A 297 -19.53 -21.48 -18.36
CA ALA A 297 -20.61 -20.59 -17.96
C ALA A 297 -21.07 -20.92 -16.53
N VAL A 298 -21.32 -19.88 -15.74
CA VAL A 298 -21.81 -19.99 -14.37
C VAL A 298 -22.89 -18.96 -14.12
N ARG A 299 -23.74 -19.22 -13.12
CA ARG A 299 -24.59 -18.21 -12.53
C ARG A 299 -23.92 -17.68 -11.27
N LEU A 300 -23.77 -16.37 -11.19
CA LEU A 300 -23.37 -15.62 -10.01
C LEU A 300 -24.62 -15.13 -9.29
N ARG A 301 -24.66 -15.31 -7.98
CA ARG A 301 -25.68 -14.71 -7.10
C ARG A 301 -24.98 -13.75 -6.15
N LEU A 302 -25.32 -12.47 -6.25
CA LEU A 302 -24.81 -11.39 -5.40
C LEU A 302 -25.90 -11.04 -4.38
N GLY A 303 -25.65 -11.32 -3.11
CA GLY A 303 -26.62 -11.15 -2.02
C GLY A 303 -26.14 -10.18 -0.94
N ALA A 304 -27.10 -9.54 -0.26
CA ALA A 304 -26.84 -8.68 0.90
C ALA A 304 -27.76 -9.07 2.06
N ALA A 305 -27.27 -9.10 3.31
CA ALA A 305 -28.13 -9.35 4.48
C ALA A 305 -27.56 -8.76 5.79
N PRO A 306 -28.38 -8.12 6.65
CA PRO A 306 -29.80 -7.81 6.43
C PRO A 306 -29.98 -6.71 5.38
N PHE A 307 -31.17 -6.69 4.77
CA PHE A 307 -31.54 -5.67 3.78
C PHE A 307 -31.87 -4.34 4.45
N GLY A 308 -31.72 -3.24 3.70
CA GLY A 308 -32.05 -1.89 4.19
C GLY A 308 -31.30 -0.77 3.44
N PRO A 309 -29.96 -0.72 3.54
CA PRO A 309 -29.11 0.27 2.86
C PRO A 309 -28.77 -0.12 1.41
N ALA A 310 -28.44 0.87 0.59
CA ALA A 310 -27.82 0.64 -0.71
C ALA A 310 -26.37 0.16 -0.50
N VAL A 311 -26.14 -1.14 -0.67
CA VAL A 311 -24.83 -1.79 -0.51
C VAL A 311 -24.49 -2.61 -1.74
N GLY A 312 -23.22 -2.86 -2.01
CA GLY A 312 -22.90 -3.55 -3.25
C GLY A 312 -21.44 -3.84 -3.50
N TRP A 313 -21.18 -4.09 -4.78
CA TRP A 313 -19.89 -4.46 -5.34
C TRP A 313 -19.51 -3.42 -6.38
N ALA A 314 -18.40 -2.72 -6.14
CA ALA A 314 -17.79 -1.84 -7.11
C ALA A 314 -16.63 -2.55 -7.84
N ASP A 315 -16.42 -2.17 -9.11
CA ASP A 315 -15.38 -2.68 -10.01
C ASP A 315 -15.31 -4.22 -10.09
N LEU A 316 -16.48 -4.87 -10.01
CA LEU A 316 -16.61 -6.32 -10.07
C LEU A 316 -16.09 -6.86 -11.41
N SER A 317 -14.91 -7.49 -11.40
CA SER A 317 -14.20 -7.89 -12.62
C SER A 317 -13.48 -9.23 -12.48
N PHE A 318 -13.38 -9.96 -13.59
CA PHE A 318 -12.55 -11.15 -13.74
C PHE A 318 -11.10 -10.76 -14.04
N GLN A 319 -10.15 -11.29 -13.29
CA GLN A 319 -8.74 -10.93 -13.35
C GLN A 319 -7.82 -12.15 -13.32
N SER A 320 -6.62 -11.98 -13.89
CA SER A 320 -5.54 -12.95 -13.76
C SER A 320 -5.01 -13.01 -12.33
N ALA A 321 -4.41 -14.11 -11.92
CA ALA A 321 -3.83 -14.24 -10.57
C ALA A 321 -2.78 -13.16 -10.27
N ALA A 322 -2.03 -12.70 -11.28
CA ALA A 322 -1.05 -11.63 -11.15
C ALA A 322 -1.73 -10.26 -10.98
N SER A 323 -2.74 -9.95 -11.81
CA SER A 323 -3.51 -8.69 -11.70
C SER A 323 -4.20 -8.57 -10.34
N VAL A 324 -4.78 -9.67 -9.84
CA VAL A 324 -5.40 -9.73 -8.51
C VAL A 324 -4.44 -9.27 -7.42
N ALA A 325 -3.21 -9.77 -7.42
CA ALA A 325 -2.23 -9.43 -6.40
C ALA A 325 -1.92 -7.93 -6.35
N PHE A 326 -1.97 -7.23 -7.49
CA PHE A 326 -1.80 -5.78 -7.56
C PHE A 326 -3.10 -5.02 -7.26
N ALA A 327 -4.24 -5.45 -7.81
CA ALA A 327 -5.54 -4.81 -7.60
C ALA A 327 -5.92 -4.76 -6.10
N MET A 328 -5.61 -5.83 -5.35
CA MET A 328 -5.82 -5.89 -3.91
C MET A 328 -4.95 -4.92 -3.09
N ARG A 329 -3.93 -4.31 -3.69
CA ARG A 329 -3.14 -3.25 -3.06
C ARG A 329 -3.74 -1.85 -3.23
N THR A 330 -4.76 -1.72 -4.09
CA THR A 330 -5.39 -0.44 -4.45
C THR A 330 -4.33 0.62 -4.81
N PRO A 331 -3.52 0.37 -5.87
CA PRO A 331 -2.30 1.12 -6.11
C PRO A 331 -2.55 2.60 -6.39
N GLU A 332 -3.69 2.97 -6.98
CA GLU A 332 -4.06 4.36 -7.22
C GLU A 332 -4.17 5.17 -5.93
N GLN A 333 -4.91 4.70 -4.93
CA GLN A 333 -5.02 5.40 -3.63
C GLN A 333 -3.67 5.48 -2.92
N ARG A 334 -2.87 4.41 -2.95
CA ARG A 334 -1.54 4.40 -2.31
C ARG A 334 -0.57 5.34 -3.02
N TRP A 335 -0.67 5.45 -4.33
CA TRP A 335 0.06 6.43 -5.13
C TRP A 335 -0.32 7.86 -4.74
N GLN A 336 -1.61 8.19 -4.70
CA GLN A 336 -2.10 9.51 -4.24
C GLN A 336 -1.64 9.82 -2.81
N GLN A 337 -1.81 8.86 -1.89
CA GLN A 337 -1.37 9.00 -0.50
C GLN A 337 0.12 9.35 -0.40
N SER A 338 0.95 8.70 -1.22
CA SER A 338 2.40 8.89 -1.20
C SER A 338 2.81 10.25 -1.77
N LEU A 339 2.15 10.71 -2.84
CA LEU A 339 2.35 12.06 -3.36
C LEU A 339 2.05 13.12 -2.30
N LEU A 340 0.92 13.00 -1.61
CA LEU A 340 0.50 13.97 -0.60
C LEU A 340 1.38 13.92 0.66
N ALA A 341 1.79 12.72 1.09
CA ALA A 341 2.67 12.54 2.25
C ALA A 341 4.11 13.03 2.02
N GLY A 342 4.58 13.02 0.76
CA GLY A 342 5.93 13.45 0.39
C GLY A 342 6.15 14.97 0.44
N GLY A 343 5.09 15.76 0.59
CA GLY A 343 5.17 17.22 0.64
C GLY A 343 5.62 17.87 -0.68
N PHE A 344 5.38 17.20 -1.81
CA PHE A 344 5.63 17.76 -3.13
C PHE A 344 4.68 18.93 -3.39
N ARG A 345 5.11 19.88 -4.24
CA ARG A 345 4.27 20.98 -4.72
C ARG A 345 3.87 20.73 -6.16
N SER A 346 2.63 21.07 -6.50
CA SER A 346 2.12 20.95 -7.86
C SER A 346 2.99 21.71 -8.87
N SER A 347 3.48 22.91 -8.50
CA SER A 347 4.34 23.74 -9.35
C SER A 347 5.70 23.08 -9.66
N ASP A 348 6.28 22.37 -8.70
CA ASP A 348 7.58 21.70 -8.89
C ASP A 348 7.43 20.51 -9.86
N LEU A 349 6.31 19.79 -9.74
CA LEU A 349 5.99 18.67 -10.61
C LEU A 349 5.64 19.12 -12.04
N GLN A 350 4.91 20.25 -12.19
CA GLN A 350 4.64 20.88 -13.49
C GLN A 350 5.93 21.34 -14.18
N ALA A 351 6.90 21.88 -13.43
CA ALA A 351 8.19 22.26 -14.00
C ALA A 351 8.95 21.05 -14.59
N LEU A 352 8.86 19.88 -13.93
CA LEU A 352 9.43 18.62 -14.45
C LEU A 352 8.67 18.12 -15.68
N ALA A 353 7.34 18.27 -15.72
CA ALA A 353 6.53 17.95 -16.90
C ALA A 353 6.94 18.82 -18.11
N GLN A 354 7.11 20.12 -17.90
CA GLN A 354 7.56 21.06 -18.93
C GLN A 354 9.00 20.77 -19.38
N GLU A 355 9.90 20.41 -18.46
CA GLU A 355 11.27 20.01 -18.81
C GLU A 355 11.28 18.76 -19.70
N ALA A 356 10.44 17.77 -19.40
CA ALA A 356 10.30 16.57 -20.23
C ALA A 356 9.71 16.91 -21.62
N GLU A 357 8.69 17.76 -21.68
CA GLU A 357 8.08 18.22 -22.94
C GLU A 357 9.10 18.97 -23.82
N ASN A 358 9.87 19.89 -23.23
CA ASN A 358 10.93 20.64 -23.93
C ASN A 358 12.03 19.75 -24.52
N ARG A 359 12.12 18.49 -24.06
CA ARG A 359 13.05 17.46 -24.55
C ARG A 359 12.39 16.45 -25.49
N GLY A 360 11.11 16.63 -25.83
CA GLY A 360 10.34 15.72 -26.67
C GLY A 360 9.98 14.40 -25.99
N GLN A 361 9.90 14.37 -24.65
CA GLN A 361 9.58 13.17 -23.87
C GLN A 361 8.10 13.20 -23.43
N GLU A 362 7.18 12.96 -24.36
CA GLU A 362 5.73 13.10 -24.15
C GLU A 362 5.19 12.23 -23.01
N ASP A 363 5.52 10.93 -22.99
CA ASP A 363 5.06 9.99 -21.95
C ASP A 363 5.52 10.42 -20.55
N ARG A 364 6.76 10.90 -20.46
CA ARG A 364 7.35 11.37 -19.20
C ARG A 364 6.72 12.69 -18.76
N SER A 365 6.46 13.60 -19.69
CA SER A 365 5.74 14.84 -19.42
C SER A 365 4.34 14.54 -18.87
N ALA A 366 3.59 13.65 -19.52
CA ALA A 366 2.28 13.21 -19.06
C ALA A 366 2.33 12.56 -17.67
N ALA A 367 3.34 11.73 -17.38
CA ALA A 367 3.52 11.14 -16.05
C ALA A 367 3.73 12.21 -14.96
N TRP A 368 4.60 13.20 -15.19
CA TRP A 368 4.79 14.30 -14.25
C TRP A 368 3.56 15.18 -14.09
N GLN A 369 2.83 15.45 -15.18
CA GLN A 369 1.59 16.22 -15.13
C GLN A 369 0.53 15.50 -14.29
N ARG A 370 0.33 14.19 -14.49
CA ARG A 370 -0.61 13.39 -13.67
C ARG A 370 -0.30 13.48 -12.17
N ARG A 371 0.99 13.42 -11.79
CA ARG A 371 1.40 13.60 -10.39
C ARG A 371 1.07 15.01 -9.90
N ALA A 372 1.29 16.03 -10.73
CA ALA A 372 1.00 17.42 -10.39
C ALA A 372 -0.49 17.68 -10.17
N ASP A 373 -1.36 17.11 -11.02
CA ASP A 373 -2.81 17.30 -10.96
C ASP A 373 -3.38 16.78 -9.64
N VAL A 374 -2.89 15.62 -9.16
CA VAL A 374 -3.28 15.06 -7.86
C VAL A 374 -2.87 15.97 -6.71
N VAL A 375 -1.65 16.48 -6.72
CA VAL A 375 -1.17 17.40 -5.67
C VAL A 375 -1.97 18.70 -5.71
N ALA A 376 -2.19 19.27 -6.90
CA ALA A 376 -2.95 20.51 -7.08
C ALA A 376 -4.38 20.42 -6.53
N ALA A 377 -5.04 19.27 -6.70
CA ALA A 377 -6.39 19.05 -6.18
C ALA A 377 -6.49 19.11 -4.65
N HIS A 378 -5.36 18.99 -3.94
CA HIS A 378 -5.28 18.96 -2.47
C HIS A 378 -4.49 20.15 -1.90
N GLU A 379 -3.96 21.04 -2.74
CA GLU A 379 -3.31 22.26 -2.29
C GLU A 379 -4.36 23.31 -1.85
N PRO A 380 -4.09 24.07 -0.78
CA PRO A 380 -4.96 25.17 -0.41
C PRO A 380 -4.98 26.21 -1.53
N PRO A 381 -6.12 26.88 -1.78
CA PRO A 381 -6.18 27.94 -2.78
C PRO A 381 -5.14 29.01 -2.44
N PRO A 382 -4.48 29.61 -3.45
CA PRO A 382 -3.49 30.65 -3.20
C PRO A 382 -4.15 31.75 -2.37
N SER A 383 -3.50 32.12 -1.26
CA SER A 383 -3.96 33.23 -0.43
C SER A 383 -4.04 34.49 -1.31
N SER A 384 -5.25 35.04 -1.45
CA SER A 384 -5.48 36.27 -2.19
C SER A 384 -4.52 37.38 -1.69
N PRO A 385 -3.92 38.16 -2.61
CA PRO A 385 -2.92 39.17 -2.27
C PRO A 385 -3.44 40.28 -1.37
#